data_AF-A0A1B9NCA4-F1
#
_entry.id   AF-A0A1B9NCA4-F1
#
_cell.length_a   1.000
_cell.length_b   1.000
_cell.length_c   1.000
_cell.angle_alpha   90.00
_cell.angle_beta   90.00
_cell.angle_gamma   90.00
#
_symmetry.space_group_name_H-M   'P 1'
#
loop_
_entity.id
_entity.type
_entity.pdbx_description
1 polymer ?
#
loop_
_entity_poly.entity_id
_entity_poly.type
_entity_poly.pdbx_seq_one_letter_code
_entity_poly.pdbx_strand_id
1 'polypeptide(L)'
;MKKIYIFITILLTMCLTGCGIAQSVSEKATDLSNSIFKWDVRTLHLDITARAELNMDDEGRSSPVVIRIYQLKEADVFNSVAYQELVDQDSDELKDSLIESKEIVLKPDTAISIDVSFDKKAKAVGIAALYKEPDLKDNSWRLVLKRGDLNITQPRQIIASQYTIKLVEEK
;
A
#
# COMPACT_ATOMS: atom_id res chain seq x y z
N MET A 1 63.16 -29.43 -29.10
CA MET A 1 62.66 -28.04 -28.99
C MET A 1 61.19 -27.90 -29.44
N LYS A 2 60.77 -28.33 -30.65
CA LYS A 2 59.35 -28.29 -31.10
C LYS A 2 58.33 -28.97 -30.16
N LYS A 3 58.70 -30.08 -29.49
CA LYS A 3 57.81 -30.82 -28.57
C LYS A 3 57.54 -30.10 -27.25
N ILE A 4 58.44 -29.20 -26.82
CA ILE A 4 58.28 -28.39 -25.61
C ILE A 4 57.28 -27.25 -25.85
N TYR A 5 57.32 -26.63 -27.02
CA TYR A 5 56.36 -25.59 -27.39
C TYR A 5 54.93 -26.12 -27.55
N ILE A 6 54.76 -27.37 -28.01
CA ILE A 6 53.44 -28.03 -28.12
C ILE A 6 52.84 -28.35 -26.74
N PHE A 7 53.67 -28.71 -25.76
CA PHE A 7 53.21 -28.97 -24.39
C PHE A 7 52.81 -27.67 -23.67
N ILE A 8 53.50 -26.57 -23.96
CA ILE A 8 53.23 -25.25 -23.35
C ILE A 8 51.94 -24.63 -23.91
N THR A 9 51.61 -24.85 -25.19
CA THR A 9 50.35 -24.34 -25.77
C THR A 9 49.10 -25.11 -25.33
N ILE A 10 49.21 -26.41 -25.03
CA ILE A 10 48.07 -27.22 -24.57
C ILE A 10 47.71 -26.94 -23.10
N LEU A 11 48.70 -26.60 -22.27
CA LEU A 11 48.48 -26.31 -20.85
C LEU A 11 47.84 -24.92 -20.61
N LEU A 12 47.93 -24.00 -21.58
CA LEU A 12 47.41 -22.63 -21.45
C LEU A 12 45.91 -22.52 -21.83
N THR A 13 45.36 -23.45 -22.60
CA THR A 13 43.95 -23.42 -23.04
C THR A 13 42.93 -23.98 -22.05
N MET A 14 43.36 -24.62 -20.97
CA MET A 14 42.44 -25.20 -19.96
C MET A 14 42.04 -24.23 -18.84
N CYS A 15 42.53 -22.99 -18.81
CA CYS A 15 42.27 -22.05 -17.71
C CYS A 15 41.11 -21.06 -17.95
N LEU A 16 40.39 -21.11 -19.08
CA LEU A 16 39.34 -20.12 -19.39
C LEU A 16 37.88 -20.59 -19.27
N THR A 17 37.60 -21.82 -18.85
CA THR A 17 36.22 -22.31 -18.62
C THR A 17 35.96 -22.49 -17.12
N GLY A 18 35.84 -21.39 -16.38
CA GLY A 18 35.75 -21.45 -14.92
C GLY A 18 35.04 -20.30 -14.24
N CYS A 19 34.01 -19.69 -14.84
CA CYS A 19 33.26 -18.59 -14.20
C CYS A 19 31.72 -18.73 -14.20
N GLY A 20 31.13 -19.87 -14.57
CA GLY A 20 29.66 -20.01 -14.61
C GLY A 20 29.01 -20.46 -13.30
N ILE A 21 29.74 -21.21 -12.46
CA ILE A 21 29.12 -21.95 -11.35
C ILE A 21 28.89 -21.05 -10.13
N ALA A 22 29.78 -20.06 -9.91
CA ALA A 22 29.71 -19.14 -8.77
C ALA A 22 28.56 -18.12 -8.87
N GLN A 23 28.17 -17.72 -10.08
CA GLN A 23 27.03 -16.81 -10.28
C GLN A 23 25.70 -17.48 -9.90
N SER A 24 25.51 -18.76 -10.24
CA SER A 24 24.26 -19.49 -9.97
C SER A 24 23.99 -19.76 -8.48
N VAL A 25 25.04 -19.83 -7.66
CA VAL A 25 24.93 -20.01 -6.19
C VAL A 25 24.62 -18.67 -5.53
N SER A 26 25.16 -17.57 -6.04
CA SER A 26 24.86 -16.22 -5.55
C SER A 26 23.40 -15.85 -5.78
N GLU A 27 22.85 -16.13 -6.97
CA GLU A 27 21.45 -15.83 -7.32
C GLU A 27 20.46 -16.59 -6.41
N LYS A 28 20.70 -17.89 -6.18
CA LYS A 28 19.85 -18.72 -5.32
C LYS A 28 19.95 -18.36 -3.84
N ALA A 29 21.11 -17.90 -3.37
CA ALA A 29 21.30 -17.46 -1.99
C ALA A 29 20.61 -16.11 -1.71
N THR A 30 20.63 -15.18 -2.67
CA THR A 30 19.93 -13.89 -2.53
C THR A 30 18.41 -14.05 -2.51
N ASP A 31 17.85 -14.98 -3.29
CA ASP A 31 16.41 -15.27 -3.29
C ASP A 31 15.92 -15.87 -1.97
N LEU A 32 16.73 -16.76 -1.36
CA LEU A 32 16.39 -17.35 -0.07
C LEU A 32 16.51 -16.35 1.08
N SER A 33 17.48 -15.43 1.02
CA SER A 33 17.67 -14.38 2.03
C SER A 33 16.54 -13.34 2.02
N ASN A 34 16.02 -12.97 0.85
CA ASN A 34 14.92 -12.01 0.74
C ASN A 34 13.56 -12.59 1.14
N SER A 35 13.39 -13.93 1.08
CA SER A 35 12.11 -14.58 1.38
C SER A 35 11.88 -14.83 2.88
N ILE A 36 12.92 -14.89 3.71
CA ILE A 36 12.80 -15.31 5.13
C ILE A 36 12.58 -14.14 6.10
N PHE A 37 12.94 -12.91 5.70
CA PHE A 37 12.79 -11.70 6.54
C PHE A 37 11.82 -10.65 5.96
N LYS A 38 10.89 -11.06 5.10
CA LYS A 38 9.79 -10.20 4.68
C LYS A 38 8.64 -10.33 5.67
N TRP A 39 8.71 -9.53 6.72
CA TRP A 39 7.62 -9.19 7.63
C TRP A 39 6.32 -8.99 6.83
N ASP A 40 5.49 -10.02 6.78
CA ASP A 40 4.30 -10.08 5.92
C ASP A 40 3.11 -9.50 6.67
N VAL A 41 2.67 -8.30 6.26
CA VAL A 41 1.49 -7.64 6.80
C VAL A 41 0.26 -8.47 6.43
N ARG A 42 -0.34 -9.09 7.44
CA ARG A 42 -1.53 -9.98 7.31
C ARG A 42 -2.78 -9.39 7.92
N THR A 43 -2.62 -8.33 8.68
CA THR A 43 -3.70 -7.59 9.29
C THR A 43 -3.47 -6.12 9.00
N LEU A 44 -4.53 -5.46 8.53
CA LEU A 44 -4.58 -4.02 8.37
C LEU A 44 -5.06 -3.43 9.69
N HIS A 45 -4.16 -2.72 10.36
CA HIS A 45 -4.41 -2.00 11.61
C HIS A 45 -4.57 -0.51 11.32
N LEU A 46 -5.76 0.04 11.55
CA LEU A 46 -6.04 1.47 11.36
C LEU A 46 -6.72 2.03 12.61
N ASP A 47 -6.26 3.21 13.04
CA ASP A 47 -6.95 4.02 14.04
C ASP A 47 -7.41 5.31 13.37
N ILE A 48 -8.72 5.53 13.29
CA ILE A 48 -9.32 6.69 12.64
C ILE A 48 -9.99 7.55 13.69
N THR A 49 -9.51 8.78 13.87
CA THR A 49 -10.03 9.75 14.84
C THR A 49 -10.73 10.89 14.11
N ALA A 50 -11.96 11.18 14.49
CA ALA A 50 -12.70 12.36 14.06
C ALA A 50 -12.54 13.52 15.05
N ARG A 51 -12.35 14.72 14.51
CA ARG A 51 -12.47 15.95 15.29
C ARG A 51 -13.93 16.42 15.39
N ALA A 52 -14.18 17.34 16.31
CA ALA A 52 -15.51 17.92 16.56
C ALA A 52 -16.11 18.54 15.29
N GLU A 53 -15.29 19.20 14.49
CA GLU A 53 -15.66 19.90 13.26
C GLU A 53 -15.79 18.99 12.02
N LEU A 54 -15.87 17.67 12.20
CA LEU A 54 -16.01 16.73 11.09
C LEU A 54 -17.26 17.06 10.24
N ASN A 55 -17.05 17.26 8.94
CA ASN A 55 -18.10 17.47 7.93
C ASN A 55 -19.11 18.54 8.37
N MET A 56 -18.58 19.64 8.92
CA MET A 56 -19.31 20.74 9.51
C MET A 56 -19.69 21.76 8.43
N ASP A 57 -20.99 22.05 8.31
CA ASP A 57 -21.50 23.03 7.35
C ASP A 57 -21.27 24.49 7.79
N ASP A 58 -21.62 25.44 6.92
CA ASP A 58 -21.51 26.88 7.16
C ASP A 58 -22.34 27.39 8.37
N GLU A 59 -23.31 26.60 8.85
CA GLU A 59 -24.09 26.88 10.07
C GLU A 59 -23.40 26.33 11.33
N GLY A 60 -22.23 25.69 11.20
CA GLY A 60 -21.47 25.11 12.32
C GLY A 60 -21.99 23.75 12.77
N ARG A 61 -22.78 23.04 11.93
CA ARG A 61 -23.34 21.72 12.29
C ARG A 61 -22.46 20.60 11.76
N SER A 62 -21.73 19.95 12.66
CA SER A 62 -20.95 18.75 12.35
C SER A 62 -21.83 17.56 12.01
N SER A 63 -21.35 16.69 11.13
CA SER A 63 -22.11 15.52 10.70
C SER A 63 -21.25 14.28 10.47
N PRO A 64 -21.83 13.07 10.54
CA PRO A 64 -21.09 11.85 10.27
C PRO A 64 -20.59 11.80 8.81
N VAL A 65 -19.56 10.97 8.59
CA VAL A 65 -18.96 10.72 7.28
C VAL A 65 -18.88 9.21 7.07
N VAL A 66 -19.20 8.77 5.86
CA VAL A 66 -18.95 7.40 5.42
C VAL A 66 -17.48 7.31 5.00
N ILE A 67 -16.74 6.37 5.59
CA ILE A 67 -15.37 6.04 5.18
C ILE A 67 -15.40 4.69 4.47
N ARG A 68 -14.93 4.66 3.23
CA ARG A 68 -14.71 3.44 2.46
C ARG A 68 -13.24 3.10 2.44
N ILE A 69 -12.93 1.85 2.80
CA ILE A 69 -11.58 1.32 2.89
C ILE A 69 -11.49 0.19 1.87
N TYR A 70 -10.55 0.30 0.95
CA TYR A 70 -10.38 -0.61 -0.19
C TYR A 70 -9.03 -1.28 -0.10
N GLN A 71 -9.00 -2.60 -0.15
CA GLN A 71 -7.78 -3.35 -0.44
C GLN A 71 -7.64 -3.49 -1.94
N LEU A 72 -6.50 -3.06 -2.48
CA LEU A 72 -6.30 -2.89 -3.92
C LEU A 72 -5.07 -3.68 -4.39
N LYS A 73 -5.19 -4.29 -5.58
CA LYS A 73 -4.06 -4.91 -6.30
C LYS A 73 -3.00 -3.86 -6.66
N GLU A 74 -3.43 -2.67 -7.05
CA GLU A 74 -2.60 -1.49 -7.36
C GLU A 74 -3.37 -0.20 -7.01
N ALA A 75 -2.65 0.91 -6.78
CA ALA A 75 -3.28 2.16 -6.36
C ALA A 75 -3.68 3.10 -7.51
N ASP A 76 -3.19 2.86 -8.73
CA ASP A 76 -3.27 3.82 -9.84
C ASP A 76 -4.71 4.18 -10.20
N VAL A 77 -5.57 3.17 -10.35
CA VAL A 77 -6.99 3.37 -10.66
C VAL A 77 -7.67 4.17 -9.53
N PHE A 78 -7.46 3.78 -8.27
CA PHE A 78 -8.03 4.50 -7.13
C PHE A 78 -7.58 5.97 -7.08
N ASN A 79 -6.35 6.28 -7.50
CA ASN A 79 -5.82 7.65 -7.55
C ASN A 79 -6.39 8.47 -8.72
N SER A 80 -6.84 7.84 -9.81
CA SER A 80 -7.44 8.55 -10.95
C SER A 80 -8.96 8.64 -10.88
N VAL A 81 -9.61 7.74 -10.15
CA VAL A 81 -11.07 7.70 -10.04
C VAL A 81 -11.61 8.99 -9.42
N ALA A 82 -12.70 9.50 -10.00
CA ALA A 82 -13.37 10.70 -9.55
C ALA A 82 -14.15 10.47 -8.25
N TYR A 83 -14.32 11.53 -7.44
CA TYR A 83 -15.05 11.45 -6.17
C TYR A 83 -16.44 10.80 -6.32
N GLN A 84 -17.20 11.20 -7.33
CA GLN A 84 -18.58 10.75 -7.53
C GLN A 84 -18.66 9.23 -7.76
N GLU A 85 -17.68 8.65 -8.45
CA GLU A 85 -17.59 7.20 -8.68
C GLU A 85 -17.35 6.43 -7.38
N LEU A 86 -16.67 7.05 -6.40
CA LEU A 86 -16.47 6.45 -5.08
C LEU A 86 -17.60 6.77 -4.10
N VAL A 87 -18.52 7.68 -4.44
CA VAL A 87 -19.78 7.88 -3.71
C VAL A 87 -20.80 6.85 -4.16
N ASP A 88 -20.89 6.61 -5.47
CA ASP A 88 -21.73 5.55 -6.02
C ASP A 88 -21.19 4.18 -5.59
N GLN A 89 -22.05 3.31 -5.05
CA GLN A 89 -21.64 1.94 -4.70
C GLN A 89 -21.66 1.02 -5.92
N ASP A 90 -22.39 1.38 -6.97
CA ASP A 90 -22.61 0.56 -8.15
C ASP A 90 -21.56 0.82 -9.26
N SER A 91 -20.63 1.75 -9.03
CA SER A 91 -19.55 2.06 -9.99
C SER A 91 -18.56 0.88 -10.12
N ASP A 92 -18.31 0.47 -11.35
CA ASP A 92 -17.41 -0.63 -11.70
C ASP A 92 -15.94 -0.17 -11.85
N GLU A 93 -15.64 1.12 -11.66
CA GLU A 93 -14.31 1.71 -11.92
C GLU A 93 -13.17 1.00 -11.18
N LEU A 94 -13.40 0.58 -9.93
CA LEU A 94 -12.39 -0.12 -9.14
C LEU A 94 -12.34 -1.64 -9.36
N LYS A 95 -13.33 -2.24 -10.04
CA LYS A 95 -13.62 -3.68 -10.01
C LYS A 95 -12.40 -4.56 -10.30
N ASP A 96 -11.61 -4.20 -11.32
CA ASP A 96 -10.42 -4.97 -11.71
C ASP A 96 -9.27 -4.85 -10.71
N SER A 97 -9.17 -3.71 -10.02
CA SER A 97 -8.15 -3.43 -9.01
C SER A 97 -8.57 -3.87 -7.60
N LEU A 98 -9.87 -3.96 -7.32
CA LEU A 98 -10.43 -4.23 -6.01
C LEU A 98 -10.22 -5.70 -5.60
N ILE A 99 -9.85 -5.88 -4.33
CA ILE A 99 -9.78 -7.20 -3.69
C ILE A 99 -10.91 -7.30 -2.66
N GLU A 100 -11.00 -6.31 -1.79
CA GLU A 100 -11.98 -6.27 -0.71
C GLU A 100 -12.31 -4.81 -0.38
N SER A 101 -13.53 -4.55 0.06
CA SER A 101 -13.93 -3.24 0.57
C SER A 101 -14.62 -3.36 1.92
N LYS A 102 -14.48 -2.32 2.74
CA LYS A 102 -15.17 -2.16 4.02
C LYS A 102 -15.68 -0.74 4.14
N GLU A 103 -16.92 -0.60 4.57
CA GLU A 103 -17.55 0.68 4.84
C GLU A 103 -17.77 0.87 6.35
N ILE A 104 -17.51 2.07 6.85
CA ILE A 104 -17.83 2.46 8.22
C ILE A 104 -18.45 3.86 8.25
N VAL A 105 -19.19 4.16 9.31
CA VAL A 105 -19.65 5.52 9.59
C VAL A 105 -18.84 6.10 10.75
N LEU A 106 -18.13 7.18 10.49
CA LEU A 106 -17.36 7.93 11.47
C LEU A 106 -18.18 9.14 11.94
N LYS A 107 -18.37 9.27 13.26
CA LYS A 107 -19.13 10.38 13.86
C LYS A 107 -18.18 11.47 14.38
N PRO A 108 -18.60 12.74 14.45
CA PRO A 108 -17.81 13.80 15.11
C PRO A 108 -17.44 13.41 16.55
N ASP A 109 -16.24 13.82 17.00
CA ASP A 109 -15.69 13.53 18.34
C ASP A 109 -15.64 12.04 18.72
N THR A 110 -15.38 11.17 17.74
CA THR A 110 -15.20 9.73 17.98
C THR A 110 -13.88 9.20 17.42
N ALA A 111 -13.48 8.02 17.88
CA ALA A 111 -12.38 7.25 17.31
C ALA A 111 -12.84 5.81 17.05
N ILE A 112 -12.33 5.22 15.97
CA ILE A 112 -12.63 3.85 15.56
C ILE A 112 -11.33 3.14 15.21
N SER A 113 -11.08 2.00 15.86
CA SER A 113 -10.01 1.07 15.50
C SER A 113 -10.54 -0.02 14.57
N ILE A 114 -9.76 -0.36 13.55
CA ILE A 114 -10.10 -1.34 12.53
C ILE A 114 -8.96 -2.33 12.41
N ASP A 115 -9.28 -3.59 12.69
CA ASP A 115 -8.42 -4.73 12.44
C ASP A 115 -9.13 -5.67 11.47
N VAL A 116 -8.59 -5.78 10.25
CA VAL A 116 -9.13 -6.69 9.23
C VAL A 116 -8.01 -7.49 8.58
N SER A 117 -8.34 -8.68 8.08
CA SER A 117 -7.39 -9.49 7.31
C SER A 117 -6.92 -8.70 6.09
N PHE A 118 -5.62 -8.62 5.88
CA PHE A 118 -5.01 -7.94 4.73
C PHE A 118 -4.55 -8.98 3.71
N ASP A 119 -5.17 -8.98 2.53
CA ASP A 119 -4.91 -9.97 1.49
C ASP A 119 -3.46 -9.86 0.99
N LYS A 120 -2.83 -11.00 0.72
CA LYS A 120 -1.44 -11.06 0.23
C LYS A 120 -1.26 -10.46 -1.17
N LYS A 121 -2.33 -10.44 -1.96
CA LYS A 121 -2.37 -9.83 -3.29
C LYS A 121 -2.57 -8.31 -3.21
N ALA A 122 -3.01 -7.78 -2.07
CA ALA A 122 -3.19 -6.34 -1.88
C ALA A 122 -1.83 -5.65 -1.76
N LYS A 123 -1.59 -4.67 -2.63
CA LYS A 123 -0.37 -3.83 -2.61
C LYS A 123 -0.63 -2.45 -2.04
N ALA A 124 -1.89 -2.03 -1.97
CA ALA A 124 -2.28 -0.76 -1.41
C ALA A 124 -3.63 -0.84 -0.68
N VAL A 125 -3.83 0.12 0.22
CA VAL A 125 -5.11 0.43 0.85
C VAL A 125 -5.53 1.82 0.41
N GLY A 126 -6.65 1.92 -0.30
CA GLY A 126 -7.30 3.19 -0.59
C GLY A 126 -8.29 3.51 0.52
N ILE A 127 -8.29 4.75 1.01
CA ILE A 127 -9.24 5.21 2.03
C ILE A 127 -9.89 6.47 1.49
N ALA A 128 -11.21 6.45 1.33
CA ALA A 128 -12.01 7.57 0.86
C ALA A 128 -13.00 7.99 1.94
N ALA A 129 -13.05 9.28 2.24
CA ALA A 129 -14.01 9.91 3.12
C ALA A 129 -15.05 10.65 2.26
N LEU A 130 -16.31 10.22 2.37
CA LEU A 130 -17.41 10.73 1.56
C LEU A 130 -18.01 11.98 2.20
N TYR A 131 -17.27 13.08 2.12
CA TYR A 131 -17.66 14.39 2.63
C TYR A 131 -18.81 15.03 1.85
N LYS A 132 -19.57 15.92 2.50
CA LYS A 132 -20.61 16.71 1.80
C LYS A 132 -19.99 17.68 0.78
N GLU A 133 -18.88 18.30 1.16
CA GLU A 133 -18.20 19.32 0.38
C GLU A 133 -16.70 19.00 0.29
N PRO A 134 -16.30 17.98 -0.48
CA PRO A 134 -14.90 17.59 -0.59
C PRO A 134 -14.07 18.65 -1.33
N ASP A 135 -12.84 18.90 -0.87
CA ASP A 135 -11.88 19.67 -1.66
C ASP A 135 -11.29 18.79 -2.78
N LEU A 136 -11.87 18.91 -3.97
CA LEU A 136 -11.44 18.18 -5.17
C LEU A 136 -10.11 18.70 -5.74
N LYS A 137 -9.70 19.93 -5.42
CA LYS A 137 -8.45 20.52 -5.94
C LYS A 137 -7.26 19.98 -5.16
N ASP A 138 -7.37 20.00 -3.83
CA ASP A 138 -6.33 19.51 -2.93
C ASP A 138 -6.41 17.99 -2.70
N ASN A 139 -7.47 17.35 -3.21
CA ASN A 139 -7.69 15.91 -3.15
C ASN A 139 -7.63 15.36 -1.71
N SER A 140 -8.09 16.17 -0.76
CA SER A 140 -7.94 15.93 0.69
C SER A 140 -8.99 14.97 1.27
N TRP A 141 -9.88 14.46 0.42
CA TRP A 141 -10.96 13.54 0.74
C TRP A 141 -10.55 12.06 0.67
N ARG A 142 -9.34 11.75 0.17
CA ARG A 142 -8.81 10.38 0.12
C ARG A 142 -7.33 10.33 0.48
N LEU A 143 -6.87 9.15 0.87
CA LEU A 143 -5.46 8.83 1.03
C LEU A 143 -5.18 7.39 0.59
N VAL A 144 -3.91 7.10 0.31
CA VAL A 144 -3.44 5.76 -0.06
C VAL A 144 -2.28 5.37 0.84
N LEU A 145 -2.34 4.14 1.37
CA LEU A 145 -1.26 3.51 2.10
C LEU A 145 -0.75 2.33 1.27
N LYS A 146 0.52 2.34 0.87
CA LYS A 146 1.14 1.18 0.23
C LYS A 146 1.38 0.10 1.27
N ARG A 147 1.48 -1.17 0.83
CA ARG A 147 1.80 -2.29 1.72
C ARG A 147 3.07 -2.07 2.55
N GLY A 148 4.07 -1.39 1.98
CA GLY A 148 5.31 -1.03 2.67
C GLY A 148 5.15 0.04 3.75
N ASP A 149 4.06 0.81 3.72
CA ASP A 149 3.73 1.82 4.73
C ASP A 149 2.98 1.18 5.92
N LEU A 150 2.57 -0.08 5.83
CA LEU A 150 1.81 -0.75 6.88
C LEU A 150 2.74 -1.42 7.90
N ASN A 151 2.31 -1.45 9.17
CA ASN A 151 3.04 -2.08 10.25
C ASN A 151 2.27 -3.33 10.73
N ILE A 152 3.00 -4.38 11.14
CA ILE A 152 2.40 -5.65 11.58
C ILE A 152 1.74 -5.55 12.97
N THR A 153 2.11 -4.53 13.75
CA THR A 153 1.73 -4.42 15.17
C THR A 153 1.11 -3.08 15.50
N GLN A 154 1.57 -2.01 14.87
CA GLN A 154 1.12 -0.65 15.16
C GLN A 154 0.06 -0.19 14.14
N PRO A 155 -1.08 0.35 14.59
CA PRO A 155 -2.06 0.91 13.69
C PRO A 155 -1.55 2.19 13.02
N ARG A 156 -1.89 2.37 11.74
CA ARG A 156 -1.69 3.67 11.08
C ARG A 156 -2.73 4.65 11.61
N GLN A 157 -2.25 5.78 12.11
CA GLN A 157 -3.07 6.82 12.74
C GLN A 157 -3.60 7.77 11.67
N ILE A 158 -4.92 7.93 11.60
CA ILE A 158 -5.60 8.77 10.62
C ILE A 158 -6.50 9.76 11.36
N ILE A 159 -6.45 11.03 10.94
CA ILE A 159 -7.33 12.08 11.46
C ILE A 159 -8.27 12.53 10.35
N ALA A 160 -9.56 12.56 10.66
CA ALA A 160 -10.59 13.19 9.86
C ALA A 160 -11.07 14.48 10.58
N SER A 161 -10.98 15.62 9.90
CA SER A 161 -11.35 16.93 10.43
C SER A 161 -11.87 17.82 9.31
N GLN A 162 -12.92 18.61 9.58
CA GLN A 162 -13.57 19.40 8.53
C GLN A 162 -13.93 18.51 7.34
N TYR A 163 -13.43 18.82 6.15
CA TYR A 163 -13.64 18.05 4.92
C TYR A 163 -12.39 17.30 4.46
N THR A 164 -11.54 16.89 5.40
CA THR A 164 -10.22 16.34 5.09
C THR A 164 -9.88 15.12 5.94
N ILE A 165 -9.27 14.11 5.29
CA ILE A 165 -8.69 12.92 5.92
C ILE A 165 -7.17 12.90 5.71
N LYS A 166 -6.40 12.72 6.78
CA LYS A 166 -4.93 12.75 6.74
C LYS A 166 -4.32 11.63 7.56
N LEU A 167 -3.21 11.08 7.05
CA LEU A 167 -2.31 10.24 7.81
C LEU A 167 -1.50 11.11 8.78
N VAL A 168 -1.39 10.66 10.03
CA VAL A 168 -0.52 11.30 11.02
C VAL A 168 0.91 10.82 10.80
N GLU A 169 1.86 11.76 10.74
CA GLU A 169 3.29 11.43 10.61
C GLU A 169 3.80 10.68 11.84
N GLU A 170 4.60 9.66 11.61
CA GLU A 170 5.29 8.91 12.66
C GLU A 170 6.43 9.78 13.22
N LYS A 171 6.54 9.84 14.55
CA LYS A 171 7.58 10.61 15.26
C LYS A 171 8.87 9.82 15.42
#